data_AF-A0A0D6MCC7-F1
#
_entry.id   AF-A0A0D6MCC7-F1
#
_cell.length_a   1.000
_cell.length_b   1.000
_cell.length_c   1.000
_cell.angle_alpha   90.00
_cell.angle_beta   90.00
_cell.angle_gamma   90.00
#
_symmetry.space_group_name_H-M   'P 1'
#
loop_
_entity.id
_entity.type
_entity.pdbx_description
1 polymer ?
#
loop_
_entity_poly.entity_id
_entity_poly.type
_entity_poly.pdbx_seq_one_letter_code
_entity_poly.pdbx_strand_id
1 'polypeptide(L)'
;MLQVEPLAPVVFVCATGADDIVSEANQHEDILQFDFPDSYHNLSLKMMAIYGYVLGEIASVEDIIVTNDDTIVNATALAQGSSFILSREAARVLLENICKTPFVHLDDILMGKLWA
;
A
#
# COMPACT_ATOMS: atom_id res chain seq x y z
N MET A 1 -5.98 13.93 -26.83
CA MET A 1 -5.88 12.85 -25.83
C MET A 1 -6.41 13.44 -24.53
N LEU A 2 -7.46 12.88 -23.93
CA LEU A 2 -7.98 13.37 -22.65
C LEU A 2 -6.93 13.08 -21.57
N GLN A 3 -6.23 14.10 -21.10
CA GLN A 3 -5.46 14.00 -19.86
C GLN A 3 -6.46 14.08 -18.71
N VAL A 4 -6.68 12.96 -18.03
CA VAL A 4 -7.35 12.95 -16.74
C VAL A 4 -6.28 13.31 -15.72
N GLU A 5 -6.43 14.44 -15.03
CA GLU A 5 -5.53 14.75 -13.91
C GLU A 5 -5.70 13.68 -12.82
N PRO A 6 -4.59 13.15 -12.27
CA PRO A 6 -4.68 12.18 -11.19
C PRO A 6 -5.39 12.81 -9.98
N LEU A 7 -6.44 12.15 -9.49
CA LEU A 7 -7.14 12.55 -8.25
C LEU A 7 -6.24 12.45 -7.02
N ALA A 8 -5.22 11.59 -7.06
CA ALA A 8 -4.23 11.40 -6.02
C ALA A 8 -2.90 10.91 -6.63
N PRO A 9 -1.75 11.12 -5.96
CA PRO A 9 -0.50 10.45 -6.30
C PRO A 9 -0.68 8.93 -6.27
N VAL A 10 -0.13 8.24 -7.26
CA VAL A 10 -0.12 6.77 -7.33
C VAL A 10 1.34 6.31 -7.21
N VAL A 11 1.56 5.27 -6.43
CA VAL A 11 2.85 4.60 -6.32
C VAL A 11 2.65 3.09 -6.47
N PHE A 12 3.55 2.44 -7.20
CA PHE A 12 3.60 0.99 -7.34
C PHE A 12 4.51 0.41 -6.28
N VAL A 13 4.06 -0.63 -5.59
CA VAL A 13 4.81 -1.23 -4.48
C VAL A 13 5.22 -2.65 -4.83
N CYS A 14 6.52 -2.90 -4.81
CA CYS A 14 7.10 -4.21 -5.05
C CYS A 14 8.15 -4.55 -3.99
N ALA A 15 8.63 -5.79 -4.02
CA ALA A 15 9.78 -6.21 -3.25
C ALA A 15 10.85 -6.83 -4.17
N THR A 16 11.89 -7.46 -3.62
CA THR A 16 12.97 -8.01 -4.45
C THR A 16 12.53 -9.29 -5.15
N GLY A 17 12.85 -9.43 -6.45
CA GLY A 17 12.54 -10.65 -7.20
C GLY A 17 12.18 -10.47 -8.68
N ALA A 18 11.88 -9.25 -9.13
CA ALA A 18 11.67 -8.95 -10.54
C ALA A 18 12.98 -8.53 -11.22
N ASP A 19 13.26 -9.10 -12.39
CA ASP A 19 14.29 -8.59 -13.29
C ASP A 19 13.78 -7.29 -13.95
N ASP A 20 14.65 -6.30 -14.14
CA ASP A 20 14.39 -5.03 -14.88
C ASP A 20 13.58 -3.90 -14.19
N ILE A 21 13.34 -3.97 -12.87
CA ILE A 21 12.64 -2.88 -12.15
C ILE A 21 13.39 -1.54 -12.14
N VAL A 22 14.72 -1.57 -12.23
CA VAL A 22 15.58 -0.37 -12.11
C VAL A 22 15.37 0.58 -13.28
N SER A 23 15.20 0.05 -14.50
CA SER A 23 14.97 0.89 -15.67
C SER A 23 13.60 1.59 -15.58
N GLU A 24 12.56 0.86 -15.16
CA GLU A 24 11.22 1.41 -14.95
C GLU A 24 11.20 2.47 -13.85
N ALA A 25 11.82 2.18 -12.70
CA ALA A 25 11.91 3.11 -11.57
C ALA A 25 12.59 4.43 -11.93
N ASN A 26 13.69 4.37 -12.70
CA ASN A 26 14.41 5.56 -13.16
C ASN A 26 13.61 6.38 -14.20
N GLN A 27 12.69 5.73 -14.92
CA GLN A 27 11.89 6.39 -15.95
C GLN A 27 10.63 7.06 -15.38
N HIS A 28 10.00 6.44 -14.39
CA HIS A 28 8.67 6.83 -13.91
C HIS A 28 8.66 7.45 -12.51
N GLU A 29 9.68 7.19 -11.69
CA GLU A 29 9.84 7.75 -10.34
C GLU A 29 8.66 7.49 -9.38
N ASP A 30 7.87 6.44 -9.63
CA ASP A 30 6.65 6.08 -8.89
C ASP A 30 6.71 4.67 -8.28
N ILE A 31 7.90 4.06 -8.20
CA ILE A 31 8.11 2.73 -7.60
C ILE A 31 8.67 2.85 -6.17
N LEU A 32 7.99 2.20 -5.24
CA LEU A 32 8.46 1.94 -3.87
C LEU A 32 8.85 0.46 -3.75
N GLN A 33 10.15 0.19 -3.77
CA GLN A 33 10.68 -1.17 -3.65
C GLN A 33 11.23 -1.45 -2.25
N PHE A 34 10.78 -2.56 -1.63
CA PHE A 34 11.30 -3.02 -0.34
C PHE A 34 12.28 -4.20 -0.47
N ASP A 35 13.21 -4.30 0.47
CA ASP A 35 14.25 -5.34 0.47
C ASP A 35 13.81 -6.62 1.21
N PHE A 36 12.88 -7.35 0.60
CA PHE A 36 12.52 -8.72 0.99
C PHE A 36 11.97 -9.51 -0.22
N PRO A 37 11.99 -10.86 -0.22
CA PRO A 37 11.53 -11.62 -1.38
C PRO A 37 10.06 -11.37 -1.70
N ASP A 38 9.76 -10.95 -2.92
CA ASP A 38 8.40 -10.72 -3.37
C ASP A 38 7.68 -12.06 -3.59
N SER A 39 6.60 -12.27 -2.86
CA SER A 39 5.79 -13.48 -2.95
C SER A 39 4.44 -13.28 -2.27
N TYR A 40 3.45 -14.11 -2.66
CA TYR A 40 2.16 -14.20 -1.97
C TYR A 40 2.31 -14.47 -0.45
N HIS A 41 3.37 -15.17 -0.06
CA HIS A 41 3.65 -15.46 1.35
C HIS A 41 4.05 -14.20 2.14
N ASN A 42 4.56 -13.16 1.49
CA ASN A 42 5.05 -11.94 2.11
C ASN A 42 4.12 -10.73 1.92
N LEU A 43 2.88 -10.93 1.45
CA LEU A 43 1.93 -9.82 1.26
C LEU A 43 1.66 -9.07 2.56
N SER A 44 1.50 -9.78 3.67
CA SER A 44 1.34 -9.15 4.99
C SER A 44 2.55 -8.28 5.39
N LEU A 45 3.76 -8.73 5.06
CA LEU A 45 4.98 -7.95 5.29
C LEU A 45 5.00 -6.70 4.39
N LYS A 46 4.63 -6.86 3.11
CA LYS A 46 4.49 -5.75 2.15
C LYS A 46 3.48 -4.71 2.62
N MET A 47 2.31 -5.16 3.09
CA MET A 47 1.27 -4.27 3.62
C MET A 47 1.76 -3.46 4.82
N MET A 48 2.43 -4.11 5.78
CA MET A 48 2.99 -3.39 6.94
C MET A 48 4.14 -2.45 6.56
N ALA A 49 4.96 -2.82 5.57
CA ALA A 49 6.02 -1.97 5.06
C ALA A 49 5.47 -0.68 4.40
N ILE A 50 4.37 -0.78 3.64
CA ILE A 50 3.66 0.37 3.06
C ILE A 50 3.23 1.35 4.15
N TYR A 51 2.53 0.87 5.18
CA TYR A 51 2.08 1.75 6.26
C TYR A 51 3.24 2.33 7.06
N GLY A 52 4.27 1.53 7.34
CA GLY A 52 5.48 2.00 8.00
C GLY A 52 6.16 3.14 7.25
N TYR A 53 6.32 3.00 5.93
CA TYR A 53 6.90 4.02 5.07
C TYR A 53 6.03 5.28 5.00
N VAL A 54 4.74 5.15 4.70
CA VAL A 54 3.83 6.31 4.57
C VAL A 54 3.74 7.09 5.88
N LEU A 55 3.68 6.41 7.03
CA LEU A 55 3.61 7.06 8.34
C LEU A 55 4.94 7.66 8.79
N GLY A 56 6.07 7.05 8.40
CA GLY A 56 7.40 7.51 8.79
C GLY A 56 7.94 8.64 7.92
N GLU A 57 7.75 8.56 6.61
CA GLU A 57 8.44 9.41 5.64
C GLU A 57 7.53 10.46 4.98
N ILE A 58 6.21 10.23 4.94
CA ILE A 58 5.26 11.09 4.20
C ILE A 58 4.20 11.67 5.13
N ALA A 59 4.58 12.66 5.94
CA ALA A 59 3.68 13.26 6.94
C ALA A 59 2.37 13.83 6.36
N SER A 60 2.35 14.26 5.09
CA SER A 60 1.21 14.94 4.46
C SER A 60 0.08 14.03 3.96
N VAL A 61 0.23 12.71 3.97
CA VAL A 61 -0.79 11.78 3.45
C VAL A 61 -1.80 11.43 4.54
N GLU A 62 -3.03 11.92 4.48
CA GLU A 62 -4.02 11.59 5.53
C GLU A 62 -4.78 10.29 5.24
N ASP A 63 -5.00 9.98 3.96
CA ASP A 63 -5.81 8.85 3.51
C ASP A 63 -5.00 7.96 2.57
N ILE A 64 -5.08 6.64 2.82
CA ILE A 64 -4.33 5.63 2.07
C ILE A 64 -5.32 4.68 1.39
N ILE A 65 -5.07 4.43 0.11
CA ILE A 65 -5.78 3.42 -0.68
C ILE A 65 -4.74 2.44 -1.18
N VAL A 66 -4.91 1.17 -0.82
CA VAL A 66 -4.09 0.07 -1.31
C VAL A 66 -4.99 -0.83 -2.14
N THR A 67 -4.54 -1.18 -3.34
CA THR A 67 -5.29 -2.01 -4.28
C THR A 67 -4.33 -2.88 -5.08
N ASN A 68 -4.84 -3.98 -5.66
CA ASN A 68 -4.03 -4.86 -6.49
C ASN A 68 -3.93 -4.31 -7.92
N ASP A 69 -2.87 -4.68 -8.62
CA ASP A 69 -2.58 -4.31 -10.01
C ASP A 69 -3.59 -4.86 -11.03
N ASP A 70 -4.36 -5.87 -10.67
CA ASP A 70 -5.42 -6.49 -11.48
C ASP A 70 -6.83 -5.95 -11.19
N THR A 71 -6.94 -4.86 -10.42
CA THR A 71 -8.23 -4.24 -10.06
C THR A 71 -8.56 -3.02 -10.90
N ILE A 72 -9.85 -2.76 -11.09
CA ILE A 72 -10.36 -1.54 -11.72
C ILE A 72 -10.90 -0.61 -10.63
N VAL A 73 -10.30 0.58 -10.50
CA VAL A 73 -10.69 1.57 -9.50
C VAL A 73 -11.41 2.75 -10.17
N ASN A 74 -12.62 3.07 -9.70
CA ASN A 74 -13.29 4.32 -10.05
C ASN A 74 -12.83 5.43 -9.10
N ALA A 75 -11.79 6.14 -9.49
CA ALA A 75 -11.19 7.19 -8.66
C ALA A 75 -12.19 8.31 -8.28
N THR A 76 -13.12 8.66 -9.17
CA THR A 76 -14.15 9.67 -8.87
C THR A 76 -15.09 9.22 -7.74
N ALA A 77 -15.39 7.92 -7.67
CA ALA A 77 -16.22 7.37 -6.61
C ALA A 77 -15.48 7.32 -5.26
N LEU A 78 -14.14 7.19 -5.27
CA LEU A 78 -13.31 7.29 -4.07
C LEU A 78 -13.46 8.67 -3.41
N ALA A 79 -13.34 9.74 -4.20
CA ALA A 79 -13.52 11.12 -3.71
C ALA A 79 -14.93 11.42 -3.17
N GLN A 80 -15.91 10.58 -3.51
CA GLN A 80 -17.29 10.69 -3.04
C GLN A 80 -17.59 9.82 -1.81
N GLY A 81 -16.58 9.14 -1.25
CA GLY A 81 -16.69 8.37 0.01
C GLY A 81 -17.28 6.97 -0.12
N SER A 82 -17.28 6.37 -1.31
CA SER A 82 -17.92 5.08 -1.58
C SER A 82 -17.02 3.84 -1.39
N SER A 83 -15.77 4.02 -0.95
CA SER A 83 -14.77 2.96 -0.87
C SER A 83 -14.16 2.83 0.53
N PHE A 84 -13.52 1.69 0.77
CA PHE A 84 -12.68 1.47 1.93
C PHE A 84 -11.38 2.27 1.76
N ILE A 85 -11.25 3.32 2.56
CA ILE A 85 -10.08 4.20 2.66
C ILE A 85 -9.52 4.03 4.07
N LEU A 86 -8.21 3.84 4.19
CA LEU A 86 -7.56 3.71 5.47
C LEU A 86 -6.94 5.05 5.87
N SER A 87 -7.44 5.67 6.94
CA SER A 87 -6.83 6.91 7.44
C SER A 87 -5.44 6.66 8.03
N ARG A 88 -4.67 7.73 8.19
CA ARG A 88 -3.39 7.77 8.88
C ARG A 88 -3.48 7.20 10.30
N GLU A 89 -4.49 7.60 11.07
CA GLU A 89 -4.71 7.09 12.44
C GLU A 89 -5.04 5.61 12.42
N ALA A 90 -5.87 5.17 11.47
CA ALA A 90 -6.22 3.77 11.28
C ALA A 90 -4.96 2.93 10.96
N ALA A 91 -4.11 3.39 10.04
CA ALA A 91 -2.83 2.75 9.72
C ALA A 91 -1.90 2.67 10.95
N ARG A 92 -1.88 3.72 11.79
CA ARG A 92 -1.07 3.73 13.03
C ARG A 92 -1.55 2.67 14.01
N VAL A 93 -2.86 2.50 14.19
CA VAL A 93 -3.41 1.45 15.05
C VAL A 93 -2.97 0.05 14.61
N LEU A 94 -2.96 -0.21 13.30
CA LEU A 94 -2.49 -1.49 12.76
C LEU A 94 -1.02 -1.75 13.11
N LEU A 95 -0.14 -0.75 12.90
CA LEU A 95 1.28 -0.87 13.24
C LEU A 95 1.52 -1.03 14.75
N GLU A 96 0.70 -0.39 15.60
CA GLU A 96 0.83 -0.53 17.06
C GLU A 96 0.44 -1.92 17.58
N ASN A 97 -0.34 -2.68 16.80
CA ASN A 97 -0.81 -4.01 17.14
C ASN A 97 0.00 -5.14 16.49
N ILE A 98 0.83 -4.87 15.48
CA ILE A 98 1.54 -5.91 14.72
C ILE A 98 2.43 -6.80 15.60
N CYS A 99 3.05 -6.25 16.64
CA CYS A 99 3.89 -7.01 17.56
C CYS A 99 3.10 -7.80 18.63
N LYS A 100 1.80 -7.53 18.77
CA LYS A 100 0.91 -8.18 19.75
C LYS A 100 0.06 -9.28 19.13
N THR A 101 -0.12 -9.22 17.81
CA THR A 101 -0.96 -10.14 17.05
C THR A 101 -0.11 -11.24 16.39
N PRO A 102 -0.48 -12.53 16.51
CA PRO A 102 0.21 -13.59 15.79
C PRO A 102 0.22 -13.33 14.28
N PHE A 103 1.41 -13.35 13.68
CA PHE A 103 1.58 -13.06 12.27
C PHE A 103 0.81 -14.07 11.39
N VAL A 104 0.17 -13.55 10.35
CA VAL A 104 -0.52 -14.31 9.31
C VAL A 104 0.02 -13.81 7.99
N HIS A 105 0.20 -14.70 7.00
CA HIS A 105 0.77 -14.34 5.71
C HIS A 105 -0.25 -13.68 4.76
N LEU A 106 -1.52 -14.08 4.87
CA LEU A 106 -2.65 -13.43 4.20
C LEU A 106 -2.91 -12.06 4.84
N ASP A 107 -2.69 -11.02 4.04
CA ASP A 107 -2.75 -9.62 4.45
C ASP A 107 -4.16 -9.19 4.84
N ASP A 108 -5.18 -9.53 4.06
CA ASP A 108 -6.58 -9.25 4.41
C ASP A 108 -7.02 -9.87 5.75
N ILE A 109 -6.59 -11.10 6.03
CA ILE A 109 -6.83 -11.77 7.32
C ILE A 109 -6.02 -11.12 8.44
N LEU A 110 -4.75 -10.80 8.20
CA LEU A 110 -3.91 -10.14 9.19
C LEU A 110 -4.50 -8.77 9.56
N MET A 111 -4.88 -7.99 8.56
CA MET A 111 -5.54 -6.69 8.72
C MET A 111 -6.78 -6.82 9.59
N GLY A 112 -7.66 -7.79 9.30
CA GLY A 112 -8.83 -8.08 10.14
C GLY A 112 -8.50 -8.40 11.60
N LYS A 113 -7.39 -9.11 11.86
CA LYS A 113 -6.94 -9.44 13.22
C LYS A 113 -6.30 -8.28 13.97
N LEU A 114 -5.70 -7.32 13.27
CA LEU A 114 -5.07 -6.14 13.88
C LEU A 114 -6.09 -5.12 14.42
N TRP A 115 -7.35 -5.27 14.02
CA TRP A 115 -8.49 -4.49 14.51
C TRP A 115 -9.16 -5.06 15.77
N ALA A 116 -8.84 -6.30 16.15
CA ALA A 116 -9.43 -7.01 17.28
C ALA A 116 -8.63 -6.78 18.58
#